data_AF-A0A7S0RH06-F1
#
_entry.id   AF-A0A7S0RH06-F1
#
_cell.length_a   1.000
_cell.length_b   1.000
_cell.length_c   1.000
_cell.angle_alpha   90.00
_cell.angle_beta   90.00
_cell.angle_gamma   90.00
#
_symmetry.space_group_name_H-M   'P 1'
#
loop_
_entity.id
_entity.type
_entity.pdbx_description
1 polymer ?
#
loop_
_entity_poly.entity_id
_entity_poly.type
_entity_poly.pdbx_seq_one_letter_code
_entity_poly.pdbx_strand_id
1 'polypeptide(L)'
;MLGLGVVGIGAMFGLPAATYIFAASPAGKAGDRFGTSVVMFWGHVVLAVCYILIGPPAFLGRLPLPALWATQVASLSAIGVGVSMTLIPAMPHMLQSLQAAGVRNATETSSGLFSSAYSLGEFLGLLLGGVLTDAVGF
;
A
#
# COMPACT_ATOMS: atom_id res chain seq x y z
N MET A 1 7.20 -19.27 -14.57
CA MET A 1 7.92 -18.20 -13.82
C MET A 1 8.57 -17.27 -14.83
N LEU A 2 8.46 -15.95 -14.65
CA LEU A 2 8.60 -14.86 -15.64
C LEU A 2 9.94 -14.73 -16.41
N GLY A 3 10.80 -15.75 -16.48
CA GLY A 3 12.09 -15.68 -17.19
C GLY A 3 13.09 -14.67 -16.61
N LEU A 4 12.73 -14.05 -15.49
CA LEU A 4 13.57 -13.13 -14.73
C LEU A 4 14.54 -13.91 -13.85
N GLY A 5 15.82 -13.53 -13.93
CA GLY A 5 16.78 -13.90 -12.89
C GLY A 5 16.38 -13.33 -11.52
N VAL A 6 16.89 -13.93 -10.45
CA VAL A 6 16.63 -13.57 -9.04
C VAL A 6 16.71 -12.06 -8.78
N VAL A 7 17.64 -11.37 -9.46
CA VAL A 7 17.85 -9.91 -9.38
C VAL A 7 16.62 -9.11 -9.84
N GLY A 8 15.96 -9.52 -10.91
CA GLY A 8 14.81 -8.79 -11.44
C GLY A 8 13.56 -8.93 -10.57
N ILE A 9 13.38 -10.10 -9.95
CA ILE A 9 12.31 -10.31 -8.97
C ILE A 9 12.57 -9.46 -7.72
N GLY A 10 13.81 -9.44 -7.22
CA GLY A 10 14.20 -8.58 -6.09
C GLY A 10 13.97 -7.09 -6.37
N ALA A 11 14.30 -6.63 -7.59
CA ALA A 11 14.05 -5.25 -8.01
C ALA A 11 12.55 -4.90 -8.01
N MET A 12 11.67 -5.82 -8.45
CA MET A 12 10.21 -5.62 -8.44
C MET A 12 9.68 -5.42 -7.02
N PHE A 13 10.14 -6.21 -6.05
CA PHE A 13 9.75 -6.05 -4.64
C PHE A 13 10.30 -4.76 -4.02
N GLY A 14 11.41 -4.23 -4.51
CA GLY A 14 11.98 -2.96 -4.05
C GLY A 14 11.28 -1.71 -4.60
N LEU A 15 10.59 -1.81 -5.74
CA LEU A 15 9.95 -0.66 -6.40
C LEU A 15 8.89 0.06 -5.53
N PRO A 16 7.95 -0.65 -4.87
CA PRO A 16 6.98 -0.01 -3.98
C PRO A 16 7.65 0.76 -2.84
N ALA A 17 8.72 0.20 -2.26
CA ALA A 17 9.46 0.85 -1.17
C ALA A 17 10.17 2.13 -1.65
N ALA A 18 10.85 2.07 -2.81
CA ALA A 18 11.50 3.24 -3.39
C ALA A 18 10.49 4.36 -3.70
N THR A 19 9.39 4.01 -4.36
CA THR A 19 8.35 4.99 -4.73
C THR A 19 7.62 5.56 -3.53
N TYR A 20 7.39 4.76 -2.48
CA TYR A 20 6.86 5.24 -1.20
C TYR A 20 7.74 6.33 -0.59
N ILE A 21 9.08 6.14 -0.55
CA ILE A 21 10.01 7.12 0.02
C ILE A 21 9.92 8.47 -0.71
N PHE A 22 9.91 8.47 -2.04
CA PHE A 22 9.79 9.70 -2.83
C PHE A 22 8.40 10.34 -2.72
N ALA A 23 7.35 9.52 -2.71
CA ALA A 23 5.96 9.97 -2.61
C ALA A 23 5.57 10.37 -1.19
N ALA A 24 6.43 10.14 -0.19
CA ALA A 24 6.12 10.43 1.19
C ALA A 24 5.99 11.92 1.48
N SER A 25 6.95 12.73 1.03
CA SER A 25 6.93 14.18 1.26
C SER A 25 5.73 14.88 0.57
N PRO A 26 5.40 14.58 -0.70
CA PRO A 26 4.19 15.11 -1.33
C PRO A 26 2.90 14.68 -0.63
N ALA A 27 2.79 13.42 -0.21
CA ALA A 27 1.59 12.90 0.45
C ALA A 27 1.33 13.58 1.80
N GLY A 28 2.38 13.85 2.60
CA GLY A 28 2.26 14.62 3.83
C GLY A 28 1.72 16.04 3.58
N LYS A 29 2.33 16.77 2.63
CA LYS A 29 1.86 18.11 2.24
C LYS A 29 0.43 18.12 1.71
N ALA A 30 0.03 17.07 0.98
CA ALA A 30 -1.33 16.92 0.50
C ALA A 30 -2.32 16.70 1.66
N GLY A 31 -1.94 15.90 2.65
CA GLY A 31 -2.73 15.67 3.87
C GLY A 31 -2.96 16.97 4.65
N ASP A 32 -1.93 17.79 4.79
CA ASP A 32 -2.01 19.08 5.47
C ASP A 32 -2.91 20.09 4.73
N ARG A 33 -2.93 20.06 3.39
CA ARG A 33 -3.66 21.03 2.57
C ARG A 33 -5.12 20.65 2.29
N PHE A 34 -5.39 19.36 2.05
CA PHE A 34 -6.70 18.88 1.60
C PHE A 34 -7.46 18.08 2.66
N GLY A 35 -6.84 17.84 3.81
CA GLY A 35 -7.39 17.01 4.88
C GLY A 35 -6.93 15.56 4.77
N THR A 36 -6.50 15.02 5.90
CA THR A 36 -5.94 13.67 6.01
C THR A 36 -6.91 12.58 5.56
N SER A 37 -8.21 12.70 5.89
CA SER A 37 -9.23 11.72 5.50
C SER A 37 -9.46 11.65 3.98
N VAL A 38 -9.41 12.78 3.27
CA VAL A 38 -9.63 12.84 1.81
C VAL A 38 -8.46 12.19 1.08
N VAL A 39 -7.23 12.47 1.52
CA VAL A 39 -6.02 11.89 0.94
C VAL A 39 -5.97 10.38 1.16
N MET A 40 -6.37 9.90 2.35
CA MET A 40 -6.50 8.47 2.61
C MET A 40 -7.53 7.78 1.72
N PHE A 41 -8.68 8.40 1.51
CA PHE A 41 -9.73 7.83 0.67
C PHE A 41 -9.23 7.61 -0.75
N TRP A 42 -8.63 8.63 -1.36
CA TRP A 42 -8.04 8.52 -2.68
C TRP A 42 -6.86 7.54 -2.74
N GLY A 43 -6.04 7.49 -1.69
CA GLY A 43 -4.97 6.50 -1.57
C GLY A 43 -5.51 5.06 -1.60
N HIS A 44 -6.60 4.77 -0.87
CA HIS A 44 -7.24 3.46 -0.90
C HIS A 44 -7.86 3.12 -2.26
N VAL A 45 -8.47 4.11 -2.95
CA VAL A 45 -9.01 3.92 -4.30
C VAL A 45 -7.89 3.55 -5.28
N VAL A 46 -6.77 4.28 -5.23
CA VAL A 46 -5.59 3.98 -6.06
C VAL A 46 -5.06 2.58 -5.76
N LEU A 47 -4.92 2.21 -4.48
CA LEU A 47 -4.46 0.88 -4.08
C LEU A 47 -5.39 -0.23 -4.58
N ALA A 48 -6.71 -0.07 -4.46
CA ALA A 48 -7.68 -1.05 -4.94
C ALA A 48 -7.52 -1.30 -6.45
N VAL A 49 -7.40 -0.22 -7.24
CA VAL A 49 -7.16 -0.33 -8.68
C VAL A 49 -5.83 -1.03 -8.97
N CYS A 50 -4.76 -0.65 -8.28
CA CYS A 50 -3.44 -1.25 -8.51
C CYS A 50 -3.39 -2.73 -8.13
N TYR A 51 -4.01 -3.16 -7.03
CA TYR A 51 -4.07 -4.57 -6.64
C TYR A 51 -4.84 -5.42 -7.66
N ILE A 52 -5.88 -4.87 -8.30
CA ILE A 52 -6.59 -5.55 -9.39
C ILE A 52 -5.70 -5.67 -10.64
N LEU A 53 -4.84 -4.67 -10.91
CA LEU A 53 -3.95 -4.63 -12.07
C LEU A 53 -2.64 -5.42 -11.88
N ILE A 54 -2.24 -5.71 -10.63
CA ILE A 54 -0.97 -6.39 -10.33
C ILE A 54 -0.99 -7.86 -10.72
N GLY A 55 -2.12 -8.52 -10.47
CA GLY A 55 -2.41 -9.86 -10.97
C GLY A 55 -2.88 -9.73 -12.42
N PRO A 56 -2.52 -10.64 -13.34
CA PRO A 56 -3.13 -10.65 -14.66
C PRO A 56 -4.61 -11.03 -14.49
N PRO A 57 -5.58 -10.11 -14.61
CA PRO A 57 -6.94 -10.54 -14.54
C PRO A 57 -7.23 -11.48 -15.72
N ALA A 58 -8.11 -12.46 -15.52
CA ALA A 58 -8.47 -13.45 -16.55
C ALA A 58 -8.88 -12.81 -17.90
N PHE A 59 -9.31 -11.54 -17.89
CA PHE A 59 -9.65 -10.74 -19.06
C PHE A 59 -8.45 -10.07 -19.78
N LEU A 60 -7.29 -9.87 -19.14
CA LEU A 60 -6.06 -9.36 -19.77
C LEU A 60 -5.11 -10.47 -20.30
N GLY A 61 -5.47 -11.75 -20.17
CA GLY A 61 -4.67 -12.90 -20.65
C GLY A 61 -4.38 -12.93 -22.17
N ARG A 62 -4.86 -11.95 -22.93
CA ARG A 62 -4.62 -11.77 -24.37
C ARG A 62 -3.58 -10.69 -24.73
N LEU A 63 -3.01 -9.98 -23.76
CA LEU A 63 -1.99 -8.97 -24.05
C LEU A 63 -0.60 -9.59 -24.27
N PRO A 64 0.22 -9.02 -25.18
CA PRO A 64 1.59 -9.47 -25.40
C PRO A 64 2.43 -9.29 -24.13
N LEU A 65 3.34 -10.25 -23.87
CA LEU A 65 4.27 -10.26 -22.73
C LEU A 65 4.87 -8.89 -22.35
N PRO A 66 5.42 -8.07 -23.28
CA PRO A 66 5.99 -6.77 -22.93
C PRO A 66 4.97 -5.77 -22.34
N ALA A 67 3.69 -5.85 -22.75
CA ALA A 67 2.65 -4.99 -22.20
C ALA A 67 2.28 -5.40 -20.76
N LEU A 68 2.25 -6.71 -20.47
CA LEU A 68 1.99 -7.22 -19.11
C LEU A 68 3.06 -6.75 -18.13
N TRP A 69 4.31 -6.76 -18.56
CA TRP A 69 5.43 -6.27 -17.76
C TRP A 69 5.35 -4.78 -17.45
N ALA A 70 5.08 -3.96 -18.47
CA ALA A 70 4.90 -2.53 -18.26
C ALA A 70 3.75 -2.24 -17.28
N THR A 71 2.64 -2.99 -17.37
CA THR A 71 1.52 -2.83 -16.45
C THR A 71 1.86 -3.24 -15.02
N GLN A 72 2.67 -4.28 -14.81
CA GLN A 72 3.09 -4.70 -13.47
C GLN A 72 4.06 -3.70 -12.82
N VAL A 73 5.05 -3.22 -13.56
CA VAL A 73 5.99 -2.19 -13.06
C VAL A 73 5.26 -0.90 -12.71
N ALA A 74 4.34 -0.47 -13.57
CA ALA A 74 3.51 0.71 -13.31
C ALA A 74 2.62 0.52 -12.07
N SER A 75 2.00 -0.66 -11.92
CA SER A 75 1.14 -0.97 -10.78
C SER A 75 1.93 -1.02 -9.48
N LEU A 76 3.10 -1.68 -9.44
CA LEU A 76 3.99 -1.72 -8.27
C LEU A 76 4.44 -0.32 -7.84
N SER A 77 4.78 0.53 -8.81
CA SER A 77 5.19 1.91 -8.55
C SER A 77 4.03 2.75 -8.02
N ALA A 78 2.83 2.59 -8.61
CA ALA A 78 1.62 3.27 -8.15
C ALA A 78 1.14 2.78 -6.78
N ILE A 79 1.42 1.52 -6.40
CA ILE A 79 1.16 1.00 -5.05
C ILE A 79 1.99 1.78 -4.02
N GLY A 80 3.28 2.01 -4.25
CA GLY A 80 4.09 2.79 -3.31
C GLY A 80 3.55 4.20 -3.08
N VAL A 81 3.06 4.85 -4.15
CA VAL A 81 2.37 6.15 -4.05
C VAL A 81 1.04 6.03 -3.30
N GLY A 82 0.22 5.02 -3.59
CA GLY A 82 -1.04 4.78 -2.89
C GLY A 82 -0.83 4.54 -1.40
N VAL A 83 0.18 3.75 -1.03
CA VAL A 83 0.57 3.49 0.37
C VAL A 83 1.05 4.77 1.05
N SER A 84 1.81 5.63 0.37
CA SER A 84 2.26 6.89 0.97
C SER A 84 1.07 7.81 1.29
N MET A 85 0.07 7.86 0.41
CA MET A 85 -1.16 8.63 0.62
C MET A 85 -2.07 8.08 1.71
N THR A 86 -1.96 6.80 2.07
CA THR A 86 -2.76 6.21 3.16
C THR A 86 -2.02 6.23 4.48
N LEU A 87 -0.76 5.77 4.50
CA LEU A 87 -0.03 5.49 5.73
C LEU A 87 0.47 6.77 6.43
N ILE A 88 0.93 7.76 5.67
CA ILE A 88 1.50 8.99 6.21
C ILE A 88 0.46 9.84 6.94
N PRO A 89 -0.73 10.11 6.37
CA PRO A 89 -1.76 10.85 7.09
C PRO A 89 -2.44 10.03 8.20
N ALA A 90 -2.23 8.71 8.28
CA ALA A 90 -2.95 7.81 9.21
C ALA A 90 -2.71 8.17 10.67
N MET A 91 -1.44 8.33 11.03
CA MET A 91 -1.06 8.64 12.41
C MET A 91 -1.54 10.03 12.85
N PRO A 92 -1.33 11.13 12.08
CA PRO A 92 -1.91 12.44 12.39
C PRO A 92 -3.44 12.43 12.53
N HIS A 93 -4.15 11.74 11.65
CA HIS A 93 -5.62 11.66 11.69
C HIS A 93 -6.11 10.95 12.96
N MET A 94 -5.47 9.84 13.35
CA MET A 94 -5.83 9.12 14.56
C MET A 94 -5.53 9.94 15.81
N LEU A 95 -4.40 10.65 15.84
CA LEU A 95 -4.06 11.55 16.94
C LEU A 95 -5.10 12.67 17.10
N GLN A 96 -5.48 13.33 16.00
CA GLN A 96 -6.52 14.36 16.01
C GLN A 96 -7.86 13.81 16.51
N SER A 97 -8.23 12.59 16.10
CA SER A 97 -9.46 11.94 16.52
C SER A 97 -9.48 11.64 18.03
N LEU A 98 -8.38 11.13 18.58
CA LEU A 98 -8.25 10.84 20.01
C LEU A 98 -8.19 12.11 20.86
N GLN A 99 -7.54 13.16 20.37
CA GLN A 99 -7.54 14.48 21.01
C GLN A 99 -8.94 15.09 21.05
N ALA A 100 -9.68 15.03 19.93
CA ALA A 100 -11.07 15.50 19.87
C ALA A 100 -12.01 14.72 20.81
N ALA A 101 -11.73 13.44 21.05
CA ALA A 101 -12.46 12.60 21.99
C ALA A 101 -12.05 12.81 23.47
N GLY A 102 -11.06 13.66 23.76
CA GLY A 102 -10.62 13.95 25.13
C GLY A 102 -9.83 12.82 25.79
N VAL A 103 -9.25 11.90 25.00
CA VAL A 103 -8.46 10.79 25.52
C VAL A 103 -7.13 11.30 26.11
N ARG A 104 -6.85 10.96 27.37
CA ARG A 104 -5.55 11.24 28.01
C ARG A 104 -4.46 10.42 27.32
N ASN A 105 -3.26 10.97 27.17
CA ASN A 105 -2.13 10.29 26.50
C ASN A 105 -2.48 9.88 25.06
N ALA A 106 -3.15 10.78 24.32
CA ALA A 106 -3.58 10.53 22.94
C ALA A 106 -2.39 10.18 22.01
N THR A 107 -1.21 10.76 22.25
CA THR A 107 0.01 10.48 21.47
C THR A 107 0.51 9.05 21.66
N GLU A 108 0.65 8.61 22.91
CA GLU A 108 1.11 7.26 23.25
C GLU A 108 0.09 6.22 22.79
N THR A 109 -1.20 6.50 23.04
CA THR A 109 -2.30 5.63 22.63
C THR A 109 -2.38 5.51 21.12
N SER A 110 -2.25 6.61 20.37
CA SER A 110 -2.24 6.59 18.91
C SER A 110 -1.06 5.79 18.36
N SER A 111 0.15 6.01 18.87
CA SER A 111 1.35 5.32 18.39
C SER A 111 1.32 3.82 18.69
N GLY A 112 0.86 3.45 19.88
CA GLY A 112 0.68 2.05 20.28
C GLY A 112 -0.38 1.36 19.42
N LEU A 113 -1.56 1.96 19.29
CA LEU A 113 -2.65 1.40 18.48
C LEU A 113 -2.26 1.26 17.01
N PHE A 114 -1.60 2.29 16.44
CA PHE A 114 -1.13 2.25 15.06
C PHE A 114 -0.15 1.11 14.83
N SER A 115 0.87 1.00 15.70
CA SER A 115 1.91 -0.03 15.58
C SER A 115 1.33 -1.43 15.75
N SER A 116 0.44 -1.62 16.74
CA SER A 116 -0.22 -2.91 16.95
C SER A 116 -1.10 -3.30 15.76
N ALA A 117 -1.88 -2.36 15.22
CA ALA A 117 -2.72 -2.61 14.04
C ALA A 117 -1.86 -2.92 12.80
N TYR A 118 -0.75 -2.21 12.61
CA TYR A 118 0.18 -2.45 11.51
C TYR A 118 0.80 -3.85 11.59
N SER A 119 1.37 -4.22 12.75
CA SER A 119 1.96 -5.56 12.95
C SER A 119 0.93 -6.68 12.85
N LEU A 120 -0.29 -6.46 13.34
CA LEU A 120 -1.38 -7.42 13.17
C LEU A 120 -1.76 -7.60 11.70
N GLY A 121 -1.84 -6.51 10.95
CA GLY A 121 -2.10 -6.52 9.52
C GLY A 121 -1.00 -7.23 8.72
N GLU A 122 0.26 -6.99 9.06
CA GLU A 122 1.40 -7.69 8.46
C GLU A 122 1.33 -9.19 8.71
N PHE A 123 1.09 -9.59 9.96
CA PHE A 123 0.95 -11.00 10.34
C PHE A 123 -0.21 -11.69 9.61
N LEU A 124 -1.41 -11.10 9.67
CA LEU A 124 -2.60 -11.65 9.01
C LEU A 124 -2.46 -11.65 7.49
N GLY A 125 -1.88 -10.59 6.92
CA GLY A 125 -1.66 -10.47 5.48
C GLY A 125 -0.74 -11.56 4.94
N LEU A 126 0.38 -11.83 5.62
CA LEU A 126 1.30 -12.91 5.26
C LEU A 126 0.67 -14.29 5.42
N LEU A 127 -0.05 -14.54 6.52
CA LEU A 127 -0.72 -15.81 6.77
C LEU A 127 -1.82 -16.10 5.74
N LEU A 128 -2.75 -15.16 5.55
CA LEU A 128 -3.84 -15.32 4.60
C LEU A 128 -3.31 -15.36 3.18
N GLY A 129 -2.32 -14.54 2.83
CA GLY A 129 -1.67 -14.56 1.52
C GLY A 129 -1.05 -15.93 1.20
N GLY A 130 -0.34 -16.53 2.16
CA GLY A 130 0.22 -17.88 2.02
C GLY A 130 -0.88 -18.94 1.83
N VAL A 131 -1.87 -18.98 2.72
CA VAL A 131 -2.98 -19.95 2.65
C VAL A 131 -3.77 -19.81 1.35
N LEU A 132 -4.06 -18.59 0.90
CA LEU A 132 -4.78 -18.37 -0.36
C LEU A 132 -3.95 -18.81 -1.57
N THR A 133 -2.63 -18.59 -1.55
CA THR A 133 -1.74 -19.04 -2.62
C THR A 133 -1.72 -20.57 -2.71
N ASP A 134 -1.64 -21.25 -1.55
CA ASP A 134 -1.66 -22.71 -1.47
C ASP A 134 -3.03 -23.30 -1.88
N ALA A 135 -4.13 -22.62 -1.55
CA ALA A 135 -5.50 -23.14 -1.77
C ALA A 135 -6.07 -22.84 -3.16
N VAL A 136 -5.85 -21.63 -3.69
CA VAL A 136 -6.46 -21.15 -4.95
C VAL A 136 -5.50 -21.29 -6.13
N GLY A 137 -4.19 -21.42 -5.87
CA GLY A 137 -3.16 -21.55 -6.89
C GLY A 137 -2.91 -20.21 -7.59
N PHE A 138 -1.80 -19.56 -7.22
CA PHE A 138 -1.18 -18.49 -7.99
C PHE A 138 0.29 -18.80 -8.24
#